data_AF-A0A2N2H7T3-F1
#
_entry.id   AF-A0A2N2H7T3-F1
#
_cell.length_a   1.000
_cell.length_b   1.000
_cell.length_c   1.000
_cell.angle_alpha   90.00
_cell.angle_beta   90.00
_cell.angle_gamma   90.00
#
_symmetry.space_group_name_H-M   'P 1'
#
loop_
_entity.id
_entity.type
_entity.pdbx_description
1 polymer ?
#
loop_
_entity_poly.entity_id
_entity_poly.type
_entity_poly.pdbx_seq_one_letter_code
_entity_poly.pdbx_strand_id
1 'polypeptide(L)'
;MQLLRRRTTVPTEEKLAYQEQKAPTVLEWLLKQPGSLFRYPLELAVCLLSISLSLYHFYVAFAGALEAHSFRSTHLSFILVLCFLLRPLGRKGWKEPKNWWFGVDLLLIGLVIAIQVYVIWDIEKFILRQGDLNFWDYWSGTLFIFLLLEATRRSVGWAMVIISGFFLLH
;
A
#
# COMPACT_ATOMS: atom_id res chain seq x y z
N MET A 1 -67.45 16.75 -21.65
CA MET A 1 -66.38 16.27 -22.56
C MET A 1 -65.20 17.23 -22.46
N GLN A 2 -64.50 17.19 -21.33
CA GLN A 2 -63.38 18.09 -21.03
C GLN A 2 -62.48 17.41 -19.99
N LEU A 3 -61.20 17.35 -20.35
CA LEU A 3 -60.06 17.46 -19.44
C LEU A 3 -59.78 16.28 -18.50
N LEU A 4 -59.13 15.25 -19.05
CA LEU A 4 -58.02 14.62 -18.32
C LEU A 4 -56.77 14.68 -19.19
N ARG A 5 -56.24 15.90 -19.34
CA ARG A 5 -54.85 16.14 -19.73
C ARG A 5 -53.99 15.58 -18.61
N ARG A 6 -53.61 14.31 -18.74
CA ARG A 6 -52.69 13.61 -17.84
C ARG A 6 -51.39 14.40 -17.82
N ARG A 7 -51.23 15.23 -16.78
CA ARG A 7 -50.00 15.97 -16.53
C ARG A 7 -48.96 14.92 -16.18
N THR A 8 -48.11 14.56 -17.14
CA THR A 8 -46.85 13.87 -16.85
C THR A 8 -46.02 14.83 -16.02
N THR A 9 -46.17 14.76 -14.71
CA THR A 9 -45.17 15.28 -13.79
C THR A 9 -43.96 14.39 -14.01
N VAL A 10 -43.09 14.81 -14.94
CA VAL A 10 -41.70 14.38 -14.94
C VAL A 10 -41.23 14.61 -13.49
N PRO A 11 -40.88 13.56 -12.74
CA PRO A 11 -40.32 13.78 -11.42
C PRO A 11 -39.08 14.61 -11.67
N THR A 12 -39.13 15.84 -11.13
CA THR A 12 -38.04 16.80 -11.08
C THR A 12 -36.75 16.04 -10.87
N GLU A 13 -35.79 16.26 -11.77
CA GLU A 13 -34.39 15.91 -11.64
C GLU A 13 -33.97 16.11 -10.18
N GLU A 14 -34.11 15.05 -9.38
CA GLU A 14 -33.42 14.90 -8.13
C GLU A 14 -31.99 14.84 -8.60
N LYS A 15 -31.36 16.02 -8.62
CA LYS A 15 -29.94 16.16 -8.78
C LYS A 15 -29.38 15.18 -7.77
N LEU A 16 -28.97 14.03 -8.27
CA LEU A 16 -28.01 13.17 -7.64
C LEU A 16 -26.80 14.08 -7.49
N ALA A 17 -26.81 14.83 -6.40
CA ALA A 17 -25.63 15.36 -5.79
C ALA A 17 -24.86 14.10 -5.40
N TYR A 18 -24.18 13.54 -6.39
CA TYR A 18 -22.86 13.00 -6.21
C TYR A 18 -22.08 14.12 -5.53
N GLN A 19 -22.26 14.24 -4.23
CA GLN A 19 -21.21 14.64 -3.32
C GLN A 19 -20.15 13.58 -3.58
N GLU A 20 -19.37 13.75 -4.65
CA GLU A 20 -18.07 13.14 -4.74
C GLU A 20 -17.40 13.57 -3.44
N GLN A 21 -17.40 12.65 -2.49
CA GLN A 21 -16.55 12.71 -1.32
C GLN A 21 -15.14 12.48 -1.86
N LYS A 22 -14.67 13.43 -2.67
CA LYS A 22 -13.34 13.48 -3.25
C LYS A 22 -12.46 13.84 -2.07
N ALA A 23 -12.13 12.81 -1.29
CA ALA A 23 -11.08 12.91 -0.30
C ALA A 23 -9.88 13.46 -1.10
N PRO A 24 -9.40 14.68 -0.77
CA PRO A 24 -8.37 15.32 -1.57
C PRO A 24 -7.19 14.34 -1.62
N THR A 25 -6.89 13.86 -2.81
CA THR A 25 -5.81 12.90 -3.01
C THR A 25 -4.51 13.56 -2.59
N VAL A 26 -3.53 12.78 -2.14
CA VAL A 26 -2.17 13.24 -1.78
C VAL A 26 -1.63 14.25 -2.80
N LEU A 27 -1.87 13.97 -4.09
CA LEU A 27 -1.48 14.81 -5.22
C LEU A 27 -2.25 16.14 -5.28
N GLU A 28 -3.56 16.15 -5.01
CA GLU A 28 -4.39 17.37 -5.00
C GLU A 28 -4.05 18.27 -3.81
N TRP A 29 -3.72 17.69 -2.65
CA TRP A 29 -3.21 18.45 -1.50
C TRP A 29 -1.84 19.05 -1.79
N LEU A 30 -0.92 18.27 -2.38
CA LEU A 30 0.44 18.72 -2.73
C LEU A 30 0.41 19.82 -3.81
N LEU A 31 -0.46 19.70 -4.82
CA LEU A 31 -0.63 20.73 -5.86
C LEU A 31 -1.23 22.03 -5.32
N LYS A 32 -2.06 21.94 -4.27
CA LYS A 32 -2.73 23.10 -3.67
C LYS A 32 -1.80 23.93 -2.78
N GLN A 33 -0.58 23.49 -2.55
CA GLN A 33 0.34 24.14 -1.63
C GLN A 33 1.36 25.02 -2.38
N PRO A 34 1.32 26.35 -2.23
CA PRO A 34 2.32 27.24 -2.81
C PRO A 34 3.59 27.21 -1.96
N GLY A 35 4.54 26.35 -2.32
CA GLY A 35 5.84 26.27 -1.65
C GLY A 35 6.72 25.13 -2.17
N SER A 36 8.03 25.24 -1.97
CA SER A 36 9.04 24.26 -2.42
C SER A 36 8.67 22.83 -2.00
N LEU A 37 8.60 21.95 -3.00
CA LEU A 37 8.35 20.50 -2.91
C LEU A 37 9.25 19.78 -1.89
N PHE A 38 10.38 20.40 -1.53
CA PHE A 38 11.35 19.85 -0.58
C PHE A 38 10.92 19.94 0.89
N ARG A 39 9.86 20.70 1.22
CA ARG A 39 9.37 20.83 2.60
C ARG A 39 8.62 19.58 3.11
N TYR A 40 8.13 18.73 2.21
CA TYR A 40 7.34 17.53 2.56
C TYR A 40 7.87 16.27 1.86
N PRO A 41 9.04 15.74 2.29
CA PRO A 41 9.68 14.60 1.63
C PRO A 41 8.82 13.32 1.66
N LEU A 42 7.92 13.19 2.64
CA LEU A 42 7.00 12.05 2.78
C LEU A 42 5.98 11.95 1.65
N GLU A 43 5.33 13.06 1.32
CA GLU A 43 4.26 13.10 0.32
C GLU A 43 4.82 12.90 -1.08
N LEU A 44 6.00 13.48 -1.32
CA LEU A 44 6.77 13.23 -2.53
C LEU A 44 7.15 11.75 -2.65
N ALA A 45 7.63 11.12 -1.57
CA ALA A 45 7.97 9.70 -1.56
C ALA A 45 6.75 8.81 -1.80
N VAL A 46 5.58 9.11 -1.21
CA VAL A 46 4.32 8.39 -1.48
C VAL A 46 3.93 8.50 -2.96
N CYS A 47 3.93 9.72 -3.52
CA CYS A 47 3.62 9.94 -4.93
C CYS A 47 4.60 9.20 -5.86
N LEU A 48 5.90 9.30 -5.61
CA LEU A 48 6.93 8.62 -6.38
C LEU A 48 6.76 7.10 -6.31
N LEU A 49 6.56 6.54 -5.12
CA LEU A 49 6.36 5.10 -4.94
C LEU A 49 5.09 4.59 -5.63
N SER A 50 3.98 5.33 -5.53
CA SER A 50 2.73 4.97 -6.25
C SER A 50 2.91 4.98 -7.76
N ILE A 51 3.63 5.98 -8.30
CA ILE A 51 3.94 6.04 -9.74
C ILE A 51 4.85 4.87 -10.13
N SER A 52 5.93 4.62 -9.39
CA SER A 52 6.84 3.50 -9.63
C SER A 52 6.12 2.15 -9.60
N LEU A 53 5.23 1.91 -8.64
CA LEU A 53 4.43 0.69 -8.56
C LEU A 53 3.52 0.51 -9.78
N SER A 54 2.88 1.59 -10.23
CA SER A 54 2.05 1.57 -11.45
C SER A 54 2.87 1.24 -12.69
N LEU A 55 4.06 1.83 -12.84
CA LEU A 55 4.97 1.52 -13.95
C LEU A 55 5.46 0.07 -13.89
N TYR A 56 5.76 -0.43 -12.69
CA TYR A 56 6.19 -1.81 -12.49
C TYR A 56 5.14 -2.81 -13.00
N HIS A 57 3.87 -2.62 -12.64
CA HIS A 57 2.77 -3.46 -13.16
C HIS A 57 2.62 -3.38 -14.67
N PHE A 58 2.74 -2.18 -15.26
CA PHE A 58 2.68 -2.02 -16.71
C PHE A 58 3.85 -2.71 -17.41
N TYR A 59 5.05 -2.63 -16.84
CA TYR A 59 6.24 -3.32 -17.35
C TYR A 59 6.05 -4.85 -17.31
N VAL A 60 5.56 -5.41 -16.21
CA VAL A 60 5.33 -6.85 -16.11
C VAL A 60 4.23 -7.33 -17.04
N ALA A 61 3.16 -6.55 -17.21
CA ALA A 61 2.10 -6.85 -18.18
C ALA A 61 2.64 -6.90 -19.61
N PHE A 62 3.66 -6.09 -19.94
CA PHE A 62 4.29 -6.07 -21.26
C PHE A 62 5.39 -7.14 -21.44
N ALA A 63 6.23 -7.35 -20.42
CA ALA A 63 7.40 -8.23 -20.49
C ALA A 63 7.06 -9.73 -20.46
N GLY A 64 5.83 -10.11 -20.11
CA GLY A 64 5.43 -11.51 -20.00
C GLY A 64 5.90 -12.17 -18.70
N ALA A 65 5.65 -13.47 -18.55
CA ALA A 65 5.74 -14.20 -17.28
C ALA A 65 7.15 -14.17 -16.65
N LEU A 66 7.42 -13.15 -15.84
CA LEU A 66 8.51 -13.15 -14.87
C LEU A 66 8.25 -14.25 -13.84
N GLU A 67 9.34 -14.78 -13.27
CA GLU A 67 9.32 -15.72 -12.14
C GLU A 67 8.28 -15.27 -11.09
N ALA A 68 7.21 -16.06 -10.92
CA ALA A 68 6.03 -15.66 -10.13
C ALA A 68 6.37 -15.41 -8.65
N HIS A 69 7.45 -15.99 -8.15
CA HIS A 69 7.96 -15.75 -6.80
C HIS A 69 8.60 -14.37 -6.67
N SER A 70 9.50 -14.00 -7.59
CA SER A 70 10.19 -12.71 -7.60
C SER A 70 9.22 -11.54 -7.74
N PHE A 71 8.21 -11.68 -8.59
CA PHE A 71 7.19 -10.64 -8.81
C PHE A 71 6.39 -10.36 -7.54
N ARG A 72 5.82 -11.42 -6.93
CA ARG A 72 4.98 -11.29 -5.73
C ARG A 72 5.76 -10.73 -4.54
N SER A 73 6.99 -11.20 -4.31
CA SER A 73 7.83 -10.69 -3.22
C SER A 73 8.13 -9.20 -3.40
N THR A 74 8.57 -8.80 -4.59
CA THR A 74 8.91 -7.40 -4.90
C THR A 74 7.68 -6.50 -4.73
N HIS A 75 6.55 -6.90 -5.30
CA HIS A 75 5.28 -6.18 -5.17
C HIS A 75 4.85 -6.01 -3.70
N LEU A 76 4.95 -7.08 -2.91
CA LEU A 76 4.57 -7.06 -1.49
C LEU A 76 5.45 -6.11 -0.68
N SER A 77 6.76 -6.12 -0.89
CA SER A 77 7.69 -5.19 -0.24
C SER A 77 7.42 -3.74 -0.61
N PHE A 78 7.09 -3.45 -1.87
CA PHE A 78 6.64 -2.11 -2.28
C PHE A 78 5.38 -1.67 -1.52
N ILE A 79 4.38 -2.55 -1.42
CA ILE A 79 3.15 -2.25 -0.68
C ILE A 79 3.44 -2.04 0.81
N LEU A 80 4.32 -2.83 1.42
CA LEU A 80 4.68 -2.67 2.83
C LEU A 80 5.33 -1.32 3.11
N VAL A 81 6.29 -0.91 2.27
CA VAL A 81 6.91 0.42 2.38
C VAL A 81 5.84 1.50 2.23
N LEU A 82 4.95 1.39 1.24
CA LEU A 82 3.87 2.36 1.02
C LEU A 82 2.88 2.38 2.20
N CYS A 83 2.56 1.23 2.78
CA CYS A 83 1.66 1.09 3.93
C CYS A 83 2.22 1.83 5.15
N PHE A 84 3.50 1.61 5.49
CA PHE A 84 4.15 2.32 6.59
C PHE A 84 4.24 3.84 6.33
N LEU A 85 4.42 4.24 5.08
CA LEU A 85 4.48 5.65 4.69
C LEU A 85 3.11 6.34 4.74
N LEU A 86 2.05 5.64 4.32
CA LEU A 86 0.68 6.18 4.25
C LEU A 86 -0.03 6.18 5.60
N ARG A 87 0.30 5.23 6.48
CA ARG A 87 -0.26 5.08 7.83
C ARG A 87 0.86 5.03 8.89
N PRO A 88 1.57 6.16 9.11
CA PRO A 88 2.62 6.20 10.12
C PRO A 88 2.05 6.01 11.53
N LEU A 89 2.80 5.30 12.36
CA LEU A 89 2.47 4.95 13.73
C LEU A 89 2.38 6.25 14.56
N GLY A 90 1.15 6.66 14.89
CA GLY A 90 0.90 7.83 15.74
C GLY A 90 0.36 9.09 15.05
N ARG A 91 -0.06 9.03 13.78
CA ARG A 91 -0.89 10.10 13.19
C ARG A 91 -2.24 9.56 12.77
N LYS A 92 -3.32 10.02 13.44
CA LYS A 92 -4.70 9.79 12.97
C LYS A 92 -5.06 10.66 11.76
N GLY A 93 -4.28 11.71 11.48
CA GLY A 93 -4.45 12.55 10.30
C GLY A 93 -3.17 13.29 9.88
N TRP A 94 -3.16 13.74 8.62
CA TRP A 94 -2.08 14.48 7.94
C TRP A 94 -1.62 15.79 8.63
N LYS A 95 -2.29 16.25 9.69
CA LYS A 95 -2.13 17.58 10.29
C LYS A 95 -1.39 17.64 11.63
N GLU A 96 -1.04 16.50 12.24
CA GLU A 96 -0.44 16.51 13.59
C GLU A 96 1.11 16.54 13.55
N PRO A 97 1.79 17.15 14.54
CA PRO A 97 3.22 17.39 14.50
C PRO A 97 4.07 16.10 14.42
N LYS A 98 5.30 16.25 13.93
CA LYS A 98 6.27 15.18 13.69
C LYS A 98 6.64 14.53 15.03
N ASN A 99 6.09 13.35 15.32
CA ASN A 99 6.33 12.66 16.58
C ASN A 99 7.51 11.68 16.47
N TRP A 100 8.17 11.40 17.60
CA TRP A 100 9.30 10.47 17.78
C TRP A 100 9.09 9.07 17.17
N TRP A 101 7.83 8.66 17.00
CA TRP A 101 7.41 7.40 16.39
C TRP A 101 7.76 7.25 14.90
N PHE A 102 8.11 8.34 14.21
CA PHE A 102 8.61 8.29 12.83
C PHE A 102 9.92 7.51 12.69
N GLY A 103 10.74 7.47 13.75
CA GLY A 103 11.97 6.66 13.76
C GLY A 103 11.71 5.16 13.73
N VAL A 104 10.60 4.70 14.34
CA VAL A 104 10.20 3.29 14.31
C VAL A 104 9.72 2.91 12.92
N ASP A 105 8.91 3.75 12.27
CA ASP A 105 8.48 3.48 10.89
C ASP A 105 9.67 3.48 9.91
N LEU A 106 10.64 4.38 10.07
CA LEU A 106 11.85 4.38 9.26
C LEU A 106 12.67 3.10 9.47
N LEU A 107 12.75 2.59 10.70
CA LEU A 107 13.41 1.32 11.00
C LEU A 107 12.67 0.15 10.33
N LEU A 108 11.34 0.10 10.43
CA LEU A 108 10.54 -0.95 9.77
C LEU A 108 10.69 -0.90 8.25
N ILE A 109 10.68 0.30 7.64
CA ILE A 109 10.92 0.47 6.21
C ILE A 109 12.32 -0.02 5.84
N GLY A 110 13.34 0.36 6.60
CA GLY A 110 14.72 -0.11 6.38
C GLY A 110 14.83 -1.64 6.47
N LEU A 111 14.08 -2.25 7.39
CA LEU A 111 14.06 -3.69 7.57
C LEU A 111 13.35 -4.42 6.41
N VAL A 112 12.23 -3.90 5.90
CA VAL A 112 11.58 -4.41 4.68
C VAL A 112 12.54 -4.36 3.50
N ILE A 113 13.23 -3.22 3.31
CA ILE A 113 14.17 -3.04 2.19
C ILE A 113 15.35 -4.02 2.33
N ALA A 114 15.91 -4.17 3.54
CA ALA A 114 17.02 -5.09 3.79
C ALA A 114 16.63 -6.55 3.47
N ILE A 115 15.43 -6.99 3.91
CA ILE A 115 14.92 -8.32 3.61
C ILE A 115 14.68 -8.49 2.11
N GLN A 116 14.09 -7.49 1.43
CA GLN A 116 13.82 -7.57 0.00
C GLN A 116 15.12 -7.65 -0.84
N VAL A 117 16.16 -6.91 -0.47
CA VAL A 117 17.47 -6.98 -1.15
C VAL A 117 18.11 -8.35 -0.96
N TYR A 118 18.04 -8.92 0.25
CA TYR A 118 18.51 -10.27 0.52
C TYR A 118 17.77 -11.30 -0.34
N VAL A 119 16.43 -11.22 -0.40
CA VAL A 119 15.61 -12.13 -1.21
C VAL A 119 16.01 -12.05 -2.67
N ILE A 120 16.08 -10.85 -3.27
CA ILE A 120 16.44 -10.66 -4.69
C ILE A 120 17.82 -11.25 -5.01
N TRP A 121 18.79 -11.09 -4.11
CA TRP A 121 20.16 -11.60 -4.32
C TRP A 121 20.23 -13.13 -4.25
N ASP A 122 19.45 -13.76 -3.36
CA ASP A 122 19.50 -15.22 -3.15
C ASP A 122 18.49 -16.01 -4.02
N ILE A 123 17.61 -15.35 -4.79
CA ILE A 123 16.55 -16.03 -5.58
C ILE A 123 17.09 -17.18 -6.45
N GLU A 124 18.18 -16.95 -7.19
CA GLU A 124 18.73 -17.98 -8.09
C GLU A 124 19.23 -19.22 -7.34
N LYS A 125 19.85 -19.01 -6.18
CA LYS A 125 20.36 -20.08 -5.32
C LYS A 125 19.24 -20.77 -4.54
N PHE A 126 18.20 -20.03 -4.18
CA PHE A 126 17.01 -20.55 -3.52
C PHE A 126 16.23 -21.50 -4.43
N ILE A 127 16.06 -21.15 -5.71
CA ILE A 127 15.41 -22.02 -6.72
C ILE A 127 16.23 -23.29 -6.94
N LEU A 128 17.57 -23.17 -7.00
CA LEU A 128 18.47 -24.31 -7.21
C LEU A 128 18.55 -25.27 -6.00
N ARG A 129 18.27 -24.80 -4.79
CA ARG A 129 18.31 -25.61 -3.56
C ARG A 129 17.05 -26.42 -3.26
N GLN A 130 15.98 -26.28 -4.05
CA GLN A 130 14.73 -27.07 -3.97
C GLN A 130 14.22 -27.40 -2.55
N GLY A 131 14.36 -26.46 -1.59
CA GLY A 131 13.85 -26.63 -0.22
C GLY A 131 14.90 -26.81 0.88
N ASP A 132 16.20 -26.81 0.58
CA ASP A 132 17.23 -26.69 1.62
C ASP A 132 17.34 -25.23 2.10
N LEU A 133 16.47 -24.89 3.04
CA LEU A 133 16.34 -23.56 3.64
C LEU A 133 17.49 -23.31 4.62
N ASN A 134 18.26 -22.24 4.39
CA ASN A 134 19.30 -21.85 5.33
C ASN A 134 18.67 -21.25 6.60
N PHE A 135 19.40 -21.27 7.72
CA PHE A 135 19.00 -20.60 8.95
C PHE A 135 18.62 -19.12 8.73
N TRP A 136 19.31 -18.43 7.82
CA TRP A 136 19.01 -17.04 7.46
C TRP A 136 17.69 -16.86 6.71
N ASP A 137 17.25 -17.86 5.94
CA ASP A 137 15.99 -17.82 5.19
C ASP A 137 14.80 -17.98 6.14
N TYR A 138 14.92 -18.85 7.14
CA TYR A 138 13.92 -18.99 8.21
C TYR A 138 13.73 -17.70 9.00
N TRP A 139 14.83 -17.05 9.37
CA TRP A 139 14.78 -15.82 10.17
C TRP A 139 14.21 -14.64 9.37
N SER A 140 14.68 -14.45 8.13
CA SER A 140 14.20 -13.38 7.26
C SER A 140 12.72 -13.58 6.90
N GLY A 141 12.28 -14.80 6.59
CA GLY A 141 10.88 -15.12 6.33
C GLY A 141 9.98 -14.89 7.53
N THR A 142 10.37 -15.38 8.71
CA THR A 142 9.61 -15.16 9.95
C THR A 142 9.45 -13.67 10.26
N LEU A 143 10.57 -12.93 10.19
CA LEU A 143 10.56 -11.49 10.42
C LEU A 143 9.65 -10.77 9.41
N PHE A 144 9.72 -11.15 8.13
CA PHE A 144 8.88 -10.57 7.09
C PHE A 144 7.38 -10.82 7.32
N ILE A 145 6.99 -12.01 7.78
CA ILE A 145 5.61 -12.32 8.17
C ILE A 145 5.15 -11.41 9.32
N PHE A 146 5.98 -11.20 10.34
CA PHE A 146 5.64 -10.28 11.43
C PHE A 146 5.46 -8.84 10.93
N LEU A 147 6.35 -8.35 10.06
CA LEU A 147 6.23 -7.02 9.46
C LEU A 147 4.96 -6.89 8.61
N LEU A 148 4.62 -7.93 7.85
CA LEU A 148 3.39 -8.00 7.05
C LEU A 148 2.14 -7.93 7.93
N LEU A 149 2.09 -8.73 8.99
CA LEU A 149 0.94 -8.75 9.90
C LEU A 149 0.77 -7.39 10.59
N GLU A 150 1.87 -6.76 11.00
CA GLU A 150 1.86 -5.44 11.60
C GLU A 150 1.39 -4.36 10.62
N ALA A 151 1.85 -4.38 9.37
CA ALA A 151 1.36 -3.47 8.33
C ALA A 151 -0.13 -3.70 8.03
N THR A 152 -0.56 -4.96 7.94
CA THR A 152 -1.96 -5.33 7.71
C THR A 152 -2.87 -4.88 8.86
N ARG A 153 -2.41 -5.04 10.11
CA ARG A 153 -3.08 -4.54 11.32
C ARG A 153 -3.33 -3.03 11.24
N ARG A 154 -2.36 -2.27 10.72
CA ARG A 154 -2.42 -0.82 10.57
C ARG A 154 -3.34 -0.38 9.42
N SER A 155 -3.34 -1.10 8.30
CA SER A 155 -4.10 -0.71 7.09
C SER A 155 -5.53 -1.23 7.04
N VAL A 156 -5.74 -2.51 7.34
CA VAL A 156 -7.02 -3.21 7.16
C VAL A 156 -7.73 -3.42 8.50
N GLY A 157 -6.96 -3.53 9.58
CA GLY A 157 -7.48 -3.71 10.94
C GLY A 157 -7.34 -5.14 11.47
N TRP A 158 -7.84 -5.36 12.69
CA TRP A 158 -7.63 -6.60 13.44
C TRP A 158 -8.29 -7.83 12.84
N ALA A 159 -9.43 -7.67 12.15
CA ALA A 159 -10.17 -8.78 11.57
C ALA A 159 -9.30 -9.62 10.63
N MET A 160 -8.54 -8.97 9.75
CA MET A 160 -7.71 -9.67 8.77
C MET A 160 -6.48 -10.33 9.40
N VAL A 161 -5.93 -9.75 10.47
CA VAL A 161 -4.79 -10.34 11.20
C VAL A 161 -5.19 -11.63 11.90
N ILE A 162 -6.38 -11.65 12.53
CA ILE A 162 -6.87 -12.82 13.26
C ILE A 162 -7.10 -13.99 12.29
N ILE A 163 -7.71 -13.72 11.13
CA ILE A 163 -7.96 -14.74 10.12
C ILE A 163 -6.63 -15.29 9.59
N SER A 164 -5.69 -14.42 9.22
CA SER A 164 -4.36 -14.85 8.75
C SER A 164 -3.59 -15.64 9.83
N GLY A 165 -3.70 -15.25 11.10
CA GLY A 165 -3.08 -15.95 12.22
C GLY A 165 -3.64 -17.35 12.43
N PHE A 166 -4.97 -17.52 12.29
CA PHE A 166 -5.60 -18.84 12.35
C PHE A 166 -5.06 -19.79 11.25
N PHE A 167 -4.95 -19.30 10.02
CA PHE A 167 -4.39 -20.07 8.90
C PHE A 167 -2.89 -20.35 9.02
N LEU A 168 -2.14 -19.52 9.75
CA LEU A 168 -0.71 -19.75 9.99
C LEU A 168 -0.45 -20.86 11.02
N LEU A 169 -1.38 -21.08 11.95
CA LEU A 169 -1.24 -22.06 13.02
C LEU A 169 -1.85 -23.42 12.68
N HIS A 170 -2.77 -23.47 11.72
CA HIS A 170 -3.45 -24.68 11.27
C HIS A 170 -2.71 -25.35 10.12
#